data_AF-A0A9P6W2D8-F1
#
_entry.id   AF-A0A9P6W2D8-F1
#
_cell.length_a   1.000
_cell.length_b   1.000
_cell.length_c   1.000
_cell.angle_alpha   90.00
_cell.angle_beta   90.00
_cell.angle_gamma   90.00
#
_symmetry.space_group_name_H-M   'P 1'
#
loop_
_entity.id
_entity.type
_entity.pdbx_description
1 polymer ?
#
loop_
_entity_poly.entity_id
_entity_poly.type
_entity_poly.pdbx_seq_one_letter_code
_entity_poly.pdbx_strand_id
1 'polypeptide(L)'
;MPYRLPLELEFTILELAAPPLAFDGLHDRVDFFINASLVHRSLTPWAQERLHDQFLYTYQPRPDEHERLKKRLEAGFGRDLPLHRLYLDLRCLPSDISSEYGTDSASATIQGRVYEAVSLTDEAGHGGEGGTSAYSQTIHVIWLKLPMMNLNVTNLPRPRVLYVDDVTHRFLWRLLPLSSETVLSLRSMRLGAQAGKNYLEIHHLILDNCWVLVGSIGDHINRLRHLETLVMFETEDHDLVSTIAALSPSIRRVHVLQHGIDINDKQCSLPKVLPRLRFFAFTLLPPPEEYSASQTPTDHELDPLFAVRQQVEAFIVAPLCTFKYIRSTKSPEDALADARADAMADLGLDL
;
A
#
# COMPACT_ATOMS: atom_id res chain seq x y z
N MET A 1 -25.49 13.17 -39.14
CA MET A 1 -25.62 13.24 -37.66
C MET A 1 -24.35 12.65 -37.08
N PRO A 2 -23.65 13.34 -36.18
CA PRO A 2 -22.49 12.75 -35.52
C PRO A 2 -22.97 11.53 -34.72
N TYR A 3 -22.33 10.38 -34.93
CA TYR A 3 -22.58 9.18 -34.15
C TYR A 3 -22.14 9.44 -32.71
N ARG A 4 -23.08 9.35 -31.76
CA ARG A 4 -22.80 9.44 -30.33
C ARG A 4 -22.70 8.02 -29.78
N LEU A 5 -21.69 7.76 -28.94
CA LEU A 5 -21.56 6.48 -28.26
C LEU A 5 -22.69 6.31 -27.24
N PRO A 6 -23.10 5.07 -26.93
CA PRO A 6 -23.89 4.78 -25.74
C PRO A 6 -23.25 5.40 -24.49
N LEU A 7 -24.06 5.98 -23.61
CA LEU A 7 -23.58 6.74 -22.45
C LEU A 7 -22.76 5.86 -21.50
N GLU A 8 -23.10 4.58 -21.41
CA GLU A 8 -22.38 3.58 -20.62
C GLU A 8 -20.95 3.39 -21.13
N LEU A 9 -20.77 3.34 -22.47
CA LEU A 9 -19.45 3.26 -23.09
C LEU A 9 -18.67 4.57 -22.91
N GLU A 10 -19.35 5.72 -22.97
CA GLU A 10 -18.72 7.02 -22.65
C GLU A 10 -18.17 7.00 -21.22
N PHE A 11 -18.94 6.53 -20.23
CA PHE A 11 -18.50 6.43 -18.84
C PHE A 11 -17.34 5.43 -18.64
N THR A 12 -17.40 4.25 -19.25
CA THR A 12 -16.29 3.29 -19.16
C THR A 12 -15.01 3.84 -19.76
N ILE A 13 -15.08 4.52 -20.91
CA ILE A 13 -13.92 5.17 -21.52
C ILE A 13 -13.36 6.25 -20.60
N LEU A 14 -14.22 7.09 -20.01
CA LEU A 14 -13.80 8.14 -19.08
C LEU A 14 -13.20 7.57 -17.79
N GLU A 15 -13.71 6.45 -17.28
CA GLU A 15 -13.17 5.77 -16.11
C GLU A 15 -11.77 5.19 -16.39
N LEU A 16 -11.56 4.61 -17.58
CA LEU A 16 -10.26 4.13 -18.03
C LEU A 16 -9.27 5.27 -18.34
N ALA A 17 -9.78 6.40 -18.82
CA ALA A 17 -8.98 7.59 -19.12
C ALA A 17 -8.67 8.45 -17.88
N ALA A 18 -9.37 8.23 -16.76
CA ALA A 18 -9.14 8.98 -15.54
C ALA A 18 -7.72 8.71 -15.03
N PRO A 19 -6.94 9.75 -14.69
CA PRO A 19 -5.58 9.59 -14.17
C PRO A 19 -5.56 8.61 -12.99
N PRO A 20 -4.54 7.74 -12.86
CA PRO A 20 -4.52 6.70 -11.84
C PRO A 20 -4.65 7.30 -10.44
N LEU A 21 -5.22 6.52 -9.52
CA LEU A 21 -5.37 6.88 -8.10
C LEU A 21 -4.02 6.78 -7.36
N ALA A 22 -3.05 7.58 -7.81
CA ALA A 22 -1.76 7.78 -7.17
C ALA A 22 -1.77 9.13 -6.43
N PHE A 23 -1.14 9.20 -5.26
CA PHE A 23 -1.15 10.41 -4.45
C PHE A 23 -0.65 11.65 -5.20
N ASP A 24 0.44 11.49 -5.97
CA ASP A 24 1.06 12.60 -6.70
C ASP A 24 0.23 13.03 -7.91
N GLY A 25 -0.62 12.16 -8.45
CA GLY A 25 -1.53 12.43 -9.57
C GLY A 25 -2.96 12.79 -9.16
N LEU A 26 -3.24 12.93 -7.85
CA LEU A 26 -4.60 13.16 -7.38
C LEU A 26 -5.13 14.53 -7.81
N HIS A 27 -4.25 15.54 -7.95
CA HIS A 27 -4.59 16.83 -8.55
C HIS A 27 -5.03 16.68 -10.00
N ASP A 28 -4.25 15.95 -10.82
CA ASP A 28 -4.59 15.69 -12.22
C ASP A 28 -5.94 14.95 -12.34
N ARG A 29 -6.21 14.02 -11.43
CA ARG A 29 -7.48 13.28 -11.39
C ARG A 29 -8.66 14.20 -11.03
N VAL A 30 -8.49 15.11 -10.07
CA VAL A 30 -9.51 16.10 -9.72
C VAL A 30 -9.77 17.03 -10.91
N ASP A 31 -8.71 17.56 -11.53
CA ASP A 31 -8.81 18.42 -12.71
C ASP A 31 -9.48 17.68 -13.88
N PHE A 32 -9.17 16.41 -14.07
CA PHE A 32 -9.83 15.55 -15.06
C PHE A 32 -11.35 15.47 -14.82
N PHE A 33 -11.79 15.19 -13.58
CA PHE A 33 -13.23 15.10 -13.29
C PHE A 33 -13.94 16.46 -13.38
N ILE A 34 -13.28 17.54 -12.97
CA ILE A 34 -13.80 18.90 -13.16
C ILE A 34 -13.99 19.15 -14.65
N ASN A 35 -12.98 18.89 -15.49
CA ASN A 35 -13.06 19.07 -16.93
C ASN A 35 -14.15 18.19 -17.56
N ALA A 36 -14.23 16.91 -17.19
CA ALA A 36 -15.28 16.00 -17.67
C ALA A 36 -16.69 16.52 -17.30
N SER A 37 -16.86 17.06 -16.09
CA SER A 37 -18.14 17.63 -15.64
C SER A 37 -18.58 18.85 -16.45
N LEU A 38 -17.64 19.57 -17.07
CA LEU A 38 -17.88 20.76 -17.89
C LEU A 38 -18.21 20.42 -19.35
N VAL A 39 -17.77 19.25 -19.85
CA VAL A 39 -17.98 18.84 -21.25
C VAL A 39 -19.46 18.60 -21.56
N HIS A 40 -20.19 17.93 -20.66
CA HIS A 40 -21.61 17.66 -20.87
C HIS A 40 -22.35 17.46 -19.54
N ARG A 41 -23.56 18.03 -19.44
CA ARG A 41 -24.38 18.02 -18.20
C ARG A 41 -24.71 16.62 -17.67
N SER A 42 -24.75 15.60 -18.54
CA SER A 42 -24.95 14.20 -18.11
C SER A 42 -23.74 13.59 -17.42
N LEU A 43 -22.54 14.18 -17.59
CA LEU A 43 -21.32 13.72 -16.94
C LEU A 43 -21.14 14.34 -15.55
N THR A 44 -21.83 15.44 -15.26
CA THR A 44 -21.70 16.14 -13.98
C THR A 44 -22.03 15.24 -12.78
N PRO A 45 -23.15 14.48 -12.76
CA PRO A 45 -23.43 13.60 -11.63
C PRO A 45 -22.37 12.51 -11.43
N TRP A 46 -21.92 11.89 -12.52
CA TRP A 46 -20.86 10.87 -12.50
C TRP A 46 -19.53 11.45 -11.98
N ALA A 47 -19.12 12.62 -12.48
CA ALA A 47 -17.89 13.26 -12.03
C ALA A 47 -17.97 13.68 -10.55
N GLN A 48 -19.13 14.17 -10.11
CA GLN A 48 -19.37 14.50 -8.69
C GLN A 48 -19.30 13.24 -7.83
N GLU A 49 -19.98 12.16 -8.20
CA GLU A 49 -19.93 10.88 -7.50
C GLU A 49 -18.48 10.41 -7.32
N ARG A 50 -17.66 10.48 -8.38
CA ARG A 50 -16.25 10.07 -8.34
C ARG A 50 -15.36 11.01 -7.52
N LEU A 51 -15.65 12.30 -7.51
CA LEU A 51 -14.98 13.25 -6.61
C LEU A 51 -15.37 13.02 -5.14
N HIS A 52 -16.60 12.56 -4.89
CA HIS A 52 -17.10 12.23 -3.55
C HIS A 52 -16.69 10.83 -3.05
N ASP A 53 -16.01 10.00 -3.85
CA ASP A 53 -15.47 8.71 -3.39
C ASP A 53 -14.24 8.87 -2.48
N GLN A 54 -13.58 10.03 -2.55
CA GLN A 54 -12.27 10.27 -1.95
C GLN A 54 -12.22 11.57 -1.14
N PHE A 55 -11.54 11.51 0.01
CA PHE A 55 -11.20 12.69 0.80
C PHE A 55 -9.69 12.92 0.76
N LEU A 56 -9.27 14.06 0.21
CA LEU A 56 -7.88 14.51 0.24
C LEU A 56 -7.70 15.66 1.23
N TYR A 57 -6.70 15.53 2.09
CA TYR A 57 -6.28 16.60 2.98
C TYR A 57 -4.77 16.70 3.13
N THR A 58 -4.23 17.91 2.90
CA THR A 58 -2.84 18.25 3.18
C THR A 58 -2.77 19.05 4.46
N TYR A 59 -2.15 18.49 5.49
CA TYR A 59 -1.99 19.13 6.78
C TYR A 59 -1.02 20.30 6.69
N GLN A 60 -1.43 21.47 7.19
CA GLN A 60 -0.59 22.66 7.29
C GLN A 60 -0.23 22.96 8.75
N PRO A 61 0.95 23.53 9.03
CA PRO A 61 1.34 23.86 10.40
C PRO A 61 0.63 25.14 10.87
N ARG A 62 -0.68 25.03 11.16
CA ARG A 62 -1.53 26.13 11.64
C ARG A 62 -2.19 25.78 12.98
N PRO A 63 -2.44 26.75 13.87
CA PRO A 63 -3.06 26.49 15.17
C PRO A 63 -4.46 25.87 15.08
N ASP A 64 -5.23 26.19 14.04
CA ASP A 64 -6.59 25.70 13.82
C ASP A 64 -6.68 24.57 12.79
N GLU A 65 -5.53 24.02 12.35
CA GLU A 65 -5.51 23.05 11.24
C GLU A 65 -6.32 21.79 11.54
N HIS A 66 -6.26 21.34 12.78
CA HIS A 66 -7.01 20.17 13.22
C HIS A 66 -8.54 20.37 13.12
N GLU A 67 -9.03 21.53 13.57
CA GLU A 67 -10.44 21.91 13.44
C GLU A 67 -10.85 22.10 11.97
N ARG A 68 -9.94 22.54 11.11
CA ARG A 68 -10.18 22.67 9.67
C ARG A 68 -10.32 21.31 8.99
N LEU A 69 -9.46 20.35 9.31
CA LEU A 69 -9.56 18.96 8.84
C LEU A 69 -10.93 18.39 9.21
N LYS A 70 -11.30 18.52 10.47
CA LYS A 70 -12.59 18.07 11.00
C LYS A 70 -13.78 18.70 10.25
N LYS A 71 -13.82 20.03 10.15
CA LYS A 71 -14.90 20.74 9.43
C LYS A 71 -15.00 20.33 7.96
N ARG A 72 -13.86 20.13 7.28
CA ARG A 72 -13.84 19.71 5.88
C ARG A 72 -14.31 18.28 5.69
N LEU A 73 -13.91 17.37 6.58
CA LEU A 73 -14.36 15.99 6.55
C LEU A 73 -15.89 15.92 6.75
N GLU A 74 -16.41 16.66 7.74
CA GLU A 74 -17.83 16.74 8.02
C GLU A 74 -18.65 17.36 6.88
N ALA A 75 -18.13 18.42 6.25
CA ALA A 75 -18.80 19.07 5.13
C ALA A 75 -18.84 18.19 3.87
N GLY A 76 -17.83 17.34 3.66
CA GLY A 76 -17.72 16.48 2.48
C GLY A 76 -18.43 15.13 2.61
N PHE A 77 -18.39 14.53 3.81
CA PHE A 77 -18.81 13.14 4.02
C PHE A 77 -19.88 12.97 5.11
N GLY A 78 -20.20 14.03 5.86
CA GLY A 78 -21.36 14.06 6.77
C GLY A 78 -21.53 12.80 7.64
N ARG A 79 -22.78 12.45 7.94
CA ARG A 79 -23.14 11.15 8.55
C ARG A 79 -23.58 10.12 7.50
N ASP A 80 -24.12 10.60 6.38
CA ASP A 80 -24.87 9.78 5.44
C ASP A 80 -24.06 9.37 4.21
N LEU A 81 -22.88 9.97 3.99
CA LEU A 81 -22.04 9.64 2.84
C LEU A 81 -20.87 8.74 3.27
N PRO A 82 -20.71 7.55 2.66
CA PRO A 82 -19.60 6.68 2.97
C PRO A 82 -18.29 7.28 2.47
N LEU A 83 -17.25 7.22 3.31
CA LEU A 83 -15.88 7.52 2.89
C LEU A 83 -15.18 6.22 2.47
N HIS A 84 -14.93 6.05 1.18
CA HIS A 84 -14.24 4.87 0.66
C HIS A 84 -12.72 5.04 0.65
N ARG A 85 -12.23 6.23 0.31
CA ARG A 85 -10.79 6.50 0.15
C ARG A 85 -10.34 7.74 0.92
N LEU A 86 -9.37 7.58 1.81
CA LEU A 86 -8.83 8.66 2.64
C LEU A 86 -7.35 8.91 2.31
N TYR A 87 -7.03 10.13 1.88
CA TYR A 87 -5.67 10.56 1.54
C TYR A 87 -5.24 11.69 2.47
N LEU A 88 -4.21 11.44 3.28
CA LEU A 88 -3.69 12.41 4.25
C LEU A 88 -2.20 12.69 3.98
N ASP A 89 -1.87 13.94 3.64
CA ASP A 89 -0.50 14.44 3.71
C ASP A 89 -0.24 15.00 5.10
N LEU A 90 0.56 14.31 5.90
CA LEU A 90 0.90 14.70 7.26
C LEU A 90 2.36 15.14 7.38
N ARG A 91 3.09 15.33 6.27
CA ARG A 91 4.52 15.70 6.29
C ARG A 91 4.80 17.00 7.03
N CYS A 92 3.88 17.96 6.99
CA CYS A 92 4.00 19.23 7.68
C CYS A 92 3.39 19.25 9.09
N LEU A 93 3.11 18.09 9.68
CA LEU A 93 2.66 18.00 11.07
C LEU A 93 3.79 18.53 11.99
N PRO A 94 3.52 19.50 12.90
CA PRO A 94 4.53 20.02 13.82
C PRO A 94 5.06 18.96 14.80
N SER A 95 6.39 18.82 14.90
CA SER A 95 7.08 17.87 15.79
C SER A 95 6.67 17.96 17.26
N ASP A 96 6.24 19.15 17.67
CA ASP A 96 5.94 19.53 19.04
C ASP A 96 4.60 18.96 19.55
N ILE A 97 3.82 18.32 18.66
CA ILE A 97 2.57 17.61 19.03
C ILE A 97 2.87 16.34 19.83
N SER A 98 4.13 15.90 19.88
CA SER A 98 4.54 14.76 20.69
C SER A 98 4.68 15.12 22.17
N SER A 99 3.69 14.67 22.97
CA SER A 99 3.84 14.13 24.34
C SER A 99 3.34 14.89 25.58
N GLU A 100 2.84 16.14 25.52
CA GLU A 100 2.43 16.82 26.76
C GLU A 100 0.92 16.88 27.07
N TYR A 101 0.02 16.61 26.12
CA TYR A 101 -1.42 16.74 26.37
C TYR A 101 -2.18 15.46 26.02
N GLY A 102 -2.83 14.92 27.05
CA GLY A 102 -3.64 13.72 26.98
C GLY A 102 -4.79 13.82 25.98
N THR A 103 -5.13 12.65 25.43
CA THR A 103 -6.39 12.28 24.75
C THR A 103 -6.84 13.04 23.49
N ASP A 104 -6.40 14.28 23.21
CA ASP A 104 -6.79 15.03 22.01
C ASP A 104 -5.83 14.83 20.83
N SER A 105 -5.52 13.57 20.52
CA SER A 105 -4.77 13.23 19.31
C SER A 105 -5.65 13.44 18.07
N ALA A 106 -5.09 13.84 16.93
CA ALA A 106 -5.82 13.87 15.66
C ALA A 106 -6.52 12.52 15.34
N SER A 107 -5.94 11.43 15.84
CA SER A 107 -6.54 10.10 15.82
C SER A 107 -7.87 10.02 16.58
N ALA A 108 -8.01 10.69 17.73
CA ALA A 108 -9.24 10.74 18.54
C ALA A 108 -10.36 11.54 17.86
N THR A 109 -10.04 12.50 16.99
CA THR A 109 -11.07 13.24 16.23
C THR A 109 -11.56 12.49 15.00
N ILE A 110 -10.66 11.79 14.30
CA ILE A 110 -11.07 10.88 13.22
C ILE A 110 -11.87 9.70 13.82
N GLN A 111 -11.40 9.15 14.94
CA GLN A 111 -12.08 8.09 15.69
C GLN A 111 -13.43 8.56 16.24
N GLY A 112 -13.48 9.75 16.85
CA GLY A 112 -14.66 10.31 17.49
C GLY A 112 -15.85 10.37 16.53
N ARG A 113 -15.66 10.71 15.25
CA ARG A 113 -16.79 10.82 14.31
C ARG A 113 -17.02 9.63 13.39
N VAL A 114 -15.99 8.86 13.03
CA VAL A 114 -16.24 7.58 12.34
C VAL A 114 -16.98 6.60 13.27
N TYR A 115 -16.80 6.71 14.60
CA TYR A 115 -17.53 5.89 15.58
C TYR A 115 -18.74 6.58 16.24
N GLU A 116 -18.78 7.90 16.53
CA GLU A 116 -19.99 8.53 17.11
C GLU A 116 -21.13 8.66 16.10
N ALA A 117 -20.85 8.79 14.79
CA ALA A 117 -21.92 8.73 13.79
C ALA A 117 -22.62 7.35 13.78
N VAL A 118 -21.96 6.32 14.32
CA VAL A 118 -22.41 4.92 14.36
C VAL A 118 -22.95 4.53 15.74
N SER A 119 -22.62 5.30 16.80
CA SER A 119 -22.97 4.97 18.19
C SER A 119 -24.14 5.78 18.75
N LEU A 120 -24.67 6.76 18.01
CA LEU A 120 -25.87 7.52 18.41
C LEU A 120 -27.16 6.86 17.91
N THR A 121 -27.42 5.64 18.37
CA THR A 121 -28.81 5.18 18.53
C THR A 121 -28.97 4.63 19.95
N ASP A 122 -29.94 5.23 20.64
CA ASP A 122 -30.61 4.77 21.85
C ASP A 122 -29.88 4.83 23.20
N GLU A 123 -29.79 6.05 23.74
CA GLU A 123 -30.15 6.26 25.15
C GLU A 123 -31.57 6.85 25.23
N ALA A 124 -32.58 5.98 25.09
CA ALA A 124 -33.84 6.10 25.83
C ALA A 124 -34.73 4.85 25.64
N GLY A 125 -34.42 3.80 26.40
CA GLY A 125 -35.48 2.94 26.94
C GLY A 125 -35.64 1.53 26.34
N HIS A 126 -35.28 0.56 27.17
CA HIS A 126 -35.90 -0.77 27.31
C HIS A 126 -35.62 -1.84 26.24
N GLY A 127 -34.63 -2.70 26.58
CA GLY A 127 -34.80 -4.15 26.55
C GLY A 127 -35.05 -4.80 25.19
N GLY A 128 -34.04 -4.80 24.32
CA GLY A 128 -34.00 -5.65 23.13
C GLY A 128 -32.56 -6.09 22.85
N GLU A 129 -32.30 -7.39 23.01
CA GLU A 129 -31.06 -8.03 22.57
C GLU A 129 -30.88 -7.88 21.05
N GLY A 130 -29.67 -7.56 20.60
CA GLY A 130 -29.25 -7.79 19.21
C GLY A 130 -29.23 -6.60 18.25
N GLY A 131 -28.78 -5.42 18.69
CA GLY A 131 -28.42 -4.33 17.78
C GLY A 131 -26.94 -4.40 17.37
N THR A 132 -26.58 -5.24 16.40
CA THR A 132 -25.29 -5.09 15.69
C THR A 132 -25.28 -3.71 15.02
N SER A 133 -24.37 -2.83 15.44
CA SER A 133 -24.19 -1.49 14.89
C SER A 133 -23.88 -1.56 13.39
N ALA A 134 -24.89 -1.25 12.58
CA ALA A 134 -24.93 -1.55 11.15
C ALA A 134 -24.18 -0.54 10.25
N TYR A 135 -23.30 0.29 10.81
CA TYR A 135 -22.55 1.28 10.02
C TYR A 135 -21.05 1.14 10.25
N SER A 136 -20.49 -0.03 9.92
CA SER A 136 -19.08 -0.08 9.55
C SER A 136 -18.96 0.58 8.18
N GLN A 137 -18.76 1.91 8.13
CA GLN A 137 -18.24 2.53 6.92
C GLN A 137 -16.87 1.91 6.66
N THR A 138 -16.83 0.91 5.79
CA THR A 138 -15.59 0.23 5.45
C THR A 138 -14.79 1.20 4.58
N ILE A 139 -13.88 1.96 5.19
CA ILE A 139 -12.84 2.65 4.43
C ILE A 139 -12.06 1.56 3.69
N HIS A 140 -12.05 1.62 2.37
CA HIS A 140 -11.35 0.62 1.56
C HIS A 140 -9.88 0.96 1.50
N VAL A 141 -9.56 2.24 1.28
CA VAL A 141 -8.18 2.69 1.07
C VAL A 141 -7.85 3.83 2.00
N ILE A 142 -6.73 3.71 2.72
CA ILE A 142 -6.10 4.84 3.41
C ILE A 142 -4.72 5.04 2.81
N TRP A 143 -4.39 6.27 2.42
CA TRP A 143 -3.05 6.67 2.01
C TRP A 143 -2.51 7.72 2.98
N LEU A 144 -1.35 7.46 3.56
CA LEU A 144 -0.68 8.35 4.51
C LEU A 144 0.70 8.76 3.98
N LYS A 145 0.95 10.07 3.88
CA LYS A 145 2.32 10.60 3.88
C LYS A 145 2.66 11.05 5.29
N LEU A 146 3.60 10.38 5.94
CA LEU A 146 3.83 10.57 7.37
C LEU A 146 4.79 11.73 7.66
N PRO A 147 4.70 12.36 8.84
CA PRO A 147 5.70 13.33 9.29
C PRO A 147 7.00 12.64 9.69
N MET A 148 8.02 13.47 9.95
CA MET A 148 9.26 13.08 10.62
C MET A 148 9.08 12.67 12.10
N MET A 149 7.87 12.39 12.57
CA MET A 149 7.65 11.97 13.96
C MET A 149 6.78 10.71 14.01
N ASN A 150 6.86 9.98 15.13
CA ASN A 150 6.03 8.80 15.35
C ASN A 150 4.57 9.20 15.55
N LEU A 151 3.75 9.03 14.51
CA LEU A 151 2.32 9.29 14.60
C LEU A 151 1.56 8.01 14.94
N ASN A 152 0.79 8.04 16.04
CA ASN A 152 -0.13 6.96 16.36
C ASN A 152 -1.45 7.10 15.59
N VAL A 153 -1.67 6.23 14.62
CA VAL A 153 -2.89 6.15 13.80
C VAL A 153 -3.65 4.83 14.00
N THR A 154 -3.38 4.08 15.08
CA THR A 154 -4.09 2.81 15.39
C THR A 154 -5.60 2.97 15.54
N ASN A 155 -6.05 4.19 15.83
CA ASN A 155 -7.45 4.50 16.05
C ASN A 155 -8.23 4.80 14.76
N LEU A 156 -7.56 4.86 13.62
CA LEU A 156 -8.24 4.93 12.33
C LEU A 156 -9.01 3.62 12.08
N PRO A 157 -10.09 3.66 11.28
CA PRO A 157 -10.73 2.46 10.77
C PRO A 157 -9.70 1.58 10.07
N ARG A 158 -9.77 0.27 10.28
CA ARG A 158 -8.89 -0.72 9.63
C ARG A 158 -9.25 -0.78 8.15
N PRO A 159 -8.39 -0.30 7.24
CA PRO A 159 -8.71 -0.30 5.83
C PRO A 159 -8.45 -1.68 5.22
N ARG A 160 -9.02 -1.94 4.05
CA ARG A 160 -8.62 -3.08 3.21
C ARG A 160 -7.22 -2.88 2.65
N VAL A 161 -6.87 -1.65 2.29
CA VAL A 161 -5.55 -1.29 1.78
C VAL A 161 -5.02 -0.06 2.50
N LEU A 162 -3.81 -0.16 3.04
CA LEU A 162 -3.10 0.93 3.70
C LEU A 162 -1.82 1.24 2.91
N TYR A 163 -1.79 2.38 2.24
CA TYR A 163 -0.61 2.93 1.59
C TYR A 163 0.10 3.88 2.56
N VAL A 164 1.40 3.68 2.74
CA VAL A 164 2.27 4.58 3.50
C VAL A 164 3.45 4.95 2.63
N ASP A 165 3.67 6.24 2.45
CA ASP A 165 4.66 6.79 1.53
C ASP A 165 5.41 7.93 2.22
N ASP A 166 6.71 7.76 2.55
CA ASP A 166 7.64 8.86 2.84
C ASP A 166 9.08 8.36 3.16
N VAL A 167 10.08 9.09 2.65
CA VAL A 167 11.53 8.81 2.72
C VAL A 167 12.13 9.08 4.09
N THR A 168 11.43 9.87 4.92
CA THR A 168 12.18 10.67 5.89
C THR A 168 12.57 9.93 7.16
N HIS A 169 11.80 8.98 7.71
CA HIS A 169 11.99 8.57 9.11
C HIS A 169 11.78 7.09 9.49
N ARG A 170 12.24 6.76 10.72
CA ARG A 170 12.10 5.43 11.35
C ARG A 170 10.62 5.11 11.58
N PHE A 171 10.07 4.27 10.73
CA PHE A 171 8.68 3.89 10.78
C PHE A 171 8.38 2.88 11.90
N LEU A 172 7.33 3.15 12.69
CA LEU A 172 6.85 2.22 13.71
C LEU A 172 5.53 1.55 13.30
N TRP A 173 5.61 0.35 12.73
CA TRP A 173 4.47 -0.48 12.30
C TRP A 173 3.32 -0.62 13.31
N ARG A 174 3.64 -0.66 14.61
CA ARG A 174 2.66 -0.80 15.71
C ARG A 174 1.68 0.36 15.83
N LEU A 175 1.97 1.45 15.13
CA LEU A 175 1.19 2.68 15.15
C LEU A 175 0.16 2.74 14.01
N LEU A 176 0.04 1.68 13.19
CA LEU A 176 -0.86 1.62 12.07
C LEU A 176 -2.20 0.92 12.38
N PRO A 177 -3.29 1.29 11.71
CA PRO A 177 -4.60 0.65 11.84
C PRO A 177 -4.65 -0.67 11.06
N LEU A 178 -3.81 -1.64 11.42
CA LEU A 178 -3.70 -2.91 10.69
C LEU A 178 -4.70 -3.94 11.18
N SER A 179 -5.12 -4.80 10.25
CA SER A 179 -5.84 -6.04 10.49
C SER A 179 -5.23 -7.17 9.66
N SER A 180 -5.61 -8.41 9.91
CA SER A 180 -5.19 -9.56 9.10
C SER A 180 -5.66 -9.45 7.63
N GLU A 181 -6.68 -8.66 7.34
CA GLU A 181 -7.22 -8.47 5.98
C GLU A 181 -6.60 -7.24 5.28
N THR A 182 -5.82 -6.45 5.99
CA THR A 182 -5.24 -5.22 5.45
C THR A 182 -4.03 -5.54 4.58
N VAL A 183 -4.06 -5.09 3.33
CA VAL A 183 -2.90 -5.01 2.45
C VAL A 183 -2.09 -3.77 2.82
N LEU A 184 -0.90 -3.98 3.37
CA LEU A 184 0.02 -2.90 3.68
C LEU A 184 0.98 -2.67 2.52
N SER A 185 0.91 -1.48 1.91
CA SER A 185 1.85 -1.05 0.88
C SER A 185 2.74 0.06 1.42
N LEU A 186 4.03 -0.20 1.51
CA LEU A 186 5.05 0.77 1.91
C LEU A 186 5.79 1.23 0.66
N ARG A 187 5.88 2.55 0.46
CA ARG A 187 6.56 3.15 -0.68
C ARG A 187 7.63 4.12 -0.22
N SER A 188 8.82 4.04 -0.82
CA SER A 188 9.93 4.96 -0.55
C SER A 188 10.27 5.05 0.95
N MET A 189 10.13 3.95 1.69
CA MET A 189 10.24 3.93 3.16
C MET A 189 11.61 3.43 3.63
N ARG A 190 12.15 4.09 4.66
CA ARG A 190 13.32 3.59 5.41
C ARG A 190 12.90 2.66 6.55
N LEU A 191 13.13 1.38 6.37
CA LEU A 191 12.86 0.35 7.38
C LEU A 191 13.96 0.37 8.45
N GLY A 192 13.58 0.69 9.69
CA GLY A 192 14.50 0.72 10.83
C GLY A 192 14.30 -0.48 11.75
N ALA A 193 15.40 -1.08 12.22
CA ALA A 193 15.37 -2.18 13.18
C ALA A 193 14.53 -1.80 14.41
N GLN A 194 13.31 -2.35 14.51
CA GLN A 194 12.49 -2.14 15.70
C GLN A 194 13.07 -2.95 16.87
N ALA A 195 13.17 -2.35 18.05
CA ALA A 195 13.59 -3.06 19.26
C ALA A 195 12.43 -3.85 19.92
N GLY A 196 11.23 -3.87 19.33
CA GLY A 196 10.05 -4.53 19.89
C GLY A 196 9.92 -6.00 19.46
N LYS A 197 9.66 -6.89 20.43
CA LYS A 197 9.35 -8.32 20.22
C LYS A 197 7.91 -8.57 19.73
N ASN A 198 7.14 -7.52 19.48
CA ASN A 198 5.72 -7.68 19.17
C ASN A 198 5.59 -8.12 17.71
N TYR A 199 5.02 -9.31 17.53
CA TYR A 199 4.67 -9.83 16.22
C TYR A 199 3.54 -8.98 15.64
N LEU A 200 3.66 -8.65 14.34
CA LEU A 200 2.63 -7.93 13.62
C LEU A 200 1.75 -8.94 12.88
N GLU A 201 0.44 -8.77 12.96
CA GLU A 201 -0.55 -9.58 12.23
C GLU A 201 -0.72 -9.06 10.79
N ILE A 202 0.38 -9.00 10.05
CA ILE A 202 0.38 -8.60 8.64
C ILE A 202 0.38 -9.86 7.77
N HIS A 203 -0.64 -9.99 6.93
CA HIS A 203 -0.76 -11.10 5.98
C HIS A 203 -0.29 -10.70 4.58
N HIS A 204 -0.45 -9.44 4.19
CA HIS A 204 -0.12 -8.96 2.84
C HIS A 204 0.74 -7.71 2.93
N LEU A 205 1.95 -7.80 2.37
CA LEU A 205 2.93 -6.72 2.39
C LEU A 205 3.45 -6.44 0.97
N ILE A 206 3.42 -5.18 0.59
CA ILE A 206 4.02 -4.65 -0.63
C ILE A 206 5.11 -3.66 -0.20
N LEU A 207 6.33 -3.89 -0.65
CA LEU A 207 7.48 -3.02 -0.46
C LEU A 207 7.85 -2.43 -1.83
N ASP A 208 7.70 -1.13 -1.97
CA ASP A 208 7.97 -0.37 -3.20
C ASP A 208 9.09 0.63 -2.89
N ASN A 209 10.26 0.46 -3.51
CA ASN A 209 11.44 1.29 -3.31
C ASN A 209 11.79 1.49 -1.82
N CYS A 210 11.77 0.41 -1.04
CA CYS A 210 12.07 0.43 0.39
C CYS A 210 13.52 0.00 0.65
N TRP A 211 14.18 0.61 1.63
CA TRP A 211 15.54 0.26 2.04
C TRP A 211 15.66 0.12 3.55
N VAL A 212 16.68 -0.61 4.01
CA VAL A 212 16.90 -0.91 5.43
C VAL A 212 18.06 -0.09 5.97
N LEU A 213 17.88 0.52 7.15
CA LEU A 213 18.96 1.30 7.78
C LEU A 213 20.02 0.40 8.45
N VAL A 214 19.58 -0.65 9.12
CA VAL A 214 20.45 -1.62 9.80
C VAL A 214 19.85 -3.01 9.64
N GLY A 215 20.65 -3.96 9.16
CA GLY A 215 20.23 -5.33 8.91
C GLY A 215 19.81 -5.56 7.46
N SER A 216 18.98 -6.57 7.25
CA SER A 216 18.42 -6.96 5.95
C SER A 216 16.90 -6.79 5.93
N ILE A 217 16.28 -6.79 4.74
CA ILE A 217 14.80 -6.85 4.66
C ILE A 217 14.31 -8.19 5.25
N GLY A 218 15.10 -9.25 5.12
CA GLY A 218 14.89 -10.51 5.80
C GLY A 218 14.67 -10.38 7.30
N ASP A 219 15.46 -9.56 8.01
CA ASP A 219 15.29 -9.35 9.47
C ASP A 219 13.93 -8.74 9.84
N HIS A 220 13.35 -7.93 8.94
CA HIS A 220 12.02 -7.37 9.08
C HIS A 220 10.93 -8.40 8.76
N ILE A 221 11.08 -9.12 7.66
CA ILE A 221 10.14 -10.16 7.20
C ILE A 221 10.04 -11.30 8.21
N ASN A 222 11.15 -11.73 8.81
CA ASN A 222 11.18 -12.84 9.77
C ASN A 222 10.31 -12.58 11.03
N ARG A 223 9.95 -11.31 11.27
CA ARG A 223 9.06 -10.92 12.38
C ARG A 223 7.57 -11.03 12.01
N LEU A 224 7.26 -11.15 10.73
CA LEU A 224 5.91 -11.25 10.17
C LEU A 224 5.50 -12.73 10.03
N ARG A 225 5.21 -13.36 11.18
CA ARG A 225 4.92 -14.81 11.25
C ARG A 225 3.69 -15.25 10.45
N HIS A 226 2.78 -14.33 10.18
CA HIS A 226 1.53 -14.60 9.46
C HIS A 226 1.55 -14.12 8.01
N LEU A 227 2.71 -13.68 7.50
CA LEU A 227 2.82 -13.17 6.14
C LEU A 227 2.46 -14.26 5.13
N GLU A 228 1.46 -14.00 4.29
CA GLU A 228 0.97 -14.88 3.22
C GLU A 228 1.36 -14.38 1.83
N THR A 229 1.38 -13.06 1.62
CA THR A 229 1.75 -12.43 0.35
C THR A 229 2.85 -11.40 0.58
N LEU A 230 3.91 -11.49 -0.21
CA LEU A 230 4.99 -10.51 -0.25
C LEU A 230 5.23 -10.04 -1.69
N VAL A 231 5.19 -8.74 -1.92
CA VAL A 231 5.62 -8.10 -3.17
C VAL A 231 6.78 -7.17 -2.85
N MET A 232 7.89 -7.31 -3.55
CA MET A 232 9.07 -6.46 -3.41
C MET A 232 9.39 -5.85 -4.77
N PHE A 233 9.47 -4.53 -4.82
CA PHE A 233 9.79 -3.76 -6.02
C PHE A 233 10.90 -2.77 -5.71
N GLU A 234 11.99 -2.87 -6.46
CA GLU A 234 13.16 -1.97 -6.35
C GLU A 234 13.63 -1.77 -4.91
N THR A 235 13.53 -2.81 -4.08
CA THR A 235 13.99 -2.72 -2.71
C THR A 235 15.51 -2.81 -2.67
N GLU A 236 16.16 -1.88 -1.94
CA GLU A 236 17.60 -1.94 -1.67
C GLU A 236 17.85 -3.03 -0.60
N ASP A 237 17.78 -4.28 -1.02
CA ASP A 237 18.34 -5.41 -0.28
C ASP A 237 19.40 -6.06 -1.15
N HIS A 238 20.63 -6.07 -0.66
CA HIS A 238 21.77 -6.66 -1.35
C HIS A 238 21.78 -8.20 -1.24
N ASP A 239 20.82 -8.79 -0.54
CA ASP A 239 20.82 -10.24 -0.31
C ASP A 239 19.41 -10.85 -0.41
N LEU A 240 19.03 -11.18 -1.65
CA LEU A 240 17.80 -11.90 -1.95
C LEU A 240 17.71 -13.23 -1.16
N VAL A 241 18.84 -13.92 -0.96
CA VAL A 241 18.89 -15.21 -0.26
C VAL A 241 18.54 -15.02 1.21
N SER A 242 19.10 -13.99 1.86
CA SER A 242 18.75 -13.64 3.24
C SER A 242 17.25 -13.33 3.38
N THR A 243 16.67 -12.59 2.43
CA THR A 243 15.23 -12.34 2.42
C THR A 243 14.41 -13.62 2.27
N ILE A 244 14.79 -14.53 1.36
CA ILE A 244 14.12 -15.82 1.17
C ILE A 244 14.25 -16.70 2.42
N ALA A 245 15.42 -16.73 3.06
CA ALA A 245 15.69 -17.49 4.29
C ALA A 245 14.78 -17.04 5.45
N ALA A 246 14.47 -15.74 5.49
CA ALA A 246 13.59 -15.11 6.46
C ALA A 246 12.09 -15.32 6.20
N LEU A 247 11.68 -15.88 5.05
CA LEU A 247 10.27 -16.11 4.77
C LEU A 247 9.62 -17.04 5.82
N SER A 248 8.41 -16.67 6.22
CA SER A 248 7.59 -17.46 7.14
C SER A 248 7.05 -18.72 6.44
N PRO A 249 6.87 -19.85 7.16
CA PRO A 249 6.16 -21.03 6.63
C PRO A 249 4.72 -20.78 6.20
N SER A 250 4.11 -19.65 6.61
CA SER A 250 2.77 -19.23 6.17
C SER A 250 2.74 -18.66 4.76
N ILE A 251 3.90 -18.29 4.19
CA ILE A 251 3.99 -17.62 2.90
C ILE A 251 3.35 -18.48 1.81
N ARG A 252 2.54 -17.85 0.98
CA ARG A 252 1.86 -18.46 -0.17
C ARG A 252 2.33 -17.87 -1.48
N ARG A 253 2.63 -16.57 -1.50
CA ARG A 253 3.04 -15.84 -2.71
C ARG A 253 4.18 -14.89 -2.44
N VAL A 254 5.13 -14.91 -3.37
CA VAL A 254 6.27 -13.98 -3.39
C VAL A 254 6.45 -13.46 -4.80
N HIS A 255 6.47 -12.14 -4.96
CA HIS A 255 6.83 -11.47 -6.20
C HIS A 255 8.01 -10.55 -5.91
N VAL A 256 9.10 -10.70 -6.66
CA VAL A 256 10.28 -9.84 -6.57
C VAL A 256 10.50 -9.21 -7.93
N LEU A 257 10.59 -7.88 -7.97
CA LEU A 257 10.78 -7.07 -9.15
C LEU A 257 12.00 -6.17 -8.92
N GLN A 258 13.08 -6.39 -9.66
CA GLN A 258 14.35 -5.67 -9.46
C GLN A 258 15.05 -5.43 -10.80
N HIS A 259 15.80 -4.32 -10.90
CA HIS A 259 16.67 -4.02 -12.05
C HIS A 259 17.93 -4.87 -12.12
N GLY A 260 18.39 -5.36 -10.97
CA GLY A 260 19.61 -6.13 -10.84
C GLY A 260 19.49 -7.13 -9.71
N ILE A 261 20.40 -8.08 -9.68
CA ILE A 261 20.45 -9.12 -8.67
C ILE A 261 21.85 -9.12 -8.09
N ASP A 262 21.95 -8.88 -6.79
CA ASP A 262 23.15 -9.21 -6.04
C ASP A 262 22.96 -10.60 -5.42
N ILE A 263 23.58 -11.60 -6.06
CA ILE A 263 23.68 -12.93 -5.50
C ILE A 263 24.97 -12.98 -4.71
N ASN A 264 24.86 -12.74 -3.40
CA ASN A 264 26.00 -12.98 -2.53
C ASN A 264 26.21 -14.50 -2.42
N ASP A 265 27.34 -15.00 -2.92
CA ASP A 265 27.72 -16.43 -2.88
C ASP A 265 27.99 -16.97 -1.46
N LYS A 266 27.62 -16.22 -0.42
CA LYS A 266 27.69 -16.71 0.96
C LYS A 266 26.76 -17.92 1.08
N GLN A 267 27.38 -19.09 1.15
CA GLN A 267 26.72 -20.38 1.30
C GLN A 267 25.73 -20.34 2.46
N CYS A 268 24.44 -20.25 2.13
CA CYS A 268 23.39 -20.55 3.09
C CYS A 268 23.30 -22.08 3.25
N SER A 269 23.44 -22.55 4.49
CA SER A 269 23.80 -23.94 4.75
C SER A 269 22.64 -24.93 4.74
N LEU A 270 21.38 -24.49 4.69
CA LEU A 270 20.22 -25.39 4.73
C LEU A 270 19.06 -24.90 3.85
N PRO A 271 18.48 -25.77 2.99
CA PRO A 271 17.27 -25.46 2.25
C PRO A 271 16.11 -25.10 3.18
N LYS A 272 15.34 -24.08 2.81
CA LYS A 272 14.14 -23.64 3.51
C LYS A 272 12.92 -24.38 2.97
N VAL A 273 12.22 -25.09 3.84
CA VAL A 273 10.95 -25.74 3.50
C VAL A 273 9.81 -24.73 3.65
N LEU A 274 9.13 -24.44 2.54
CA LEU A 274 7.98 -23.52 2.49
C LEU A 274 6.74 -24.28 2.00
N PRO A 275 6.06 -25.03 2.88
CA PRO A 275 5.04 -26.00 2.48
C PRO A 275 3.77 -25.37 1.89
N ARG A 276 3.55 -24.07 2.15
CA ARG A 276 2.38 -23.32 1.68
C ARG A 276 2.68 -22.43 0.48
N LEU A 277 3.93 -22.31 0.06
CA LEU A 277 4.31 -21.49 -1.08
C LEU A 277 3.72 -22.10 -2.36
N ARG A 278 2.82 -21.37 -2.99
CA ARG A 278 2.12 -21.75 -4.23
C ARG A 278 2.68 -21.02 -5.44
N PHE A 279 3.23 -19.83 -5.24
CA PHE A 279 3.69 -18.99 -6.32
C PHE A 279 4.94 -18.20 -5.91
N PHE A 280 5.97 -18.26 -6.75
CA PHE A 280 7.15 -17.44 -6.65
C PHE A 280 7.47 -16.86 -8.03
N ALA A 281 7.49 -15.53 -8.14
CA ALA A 281 7.91 -14.85 -9.35
C ALA A 281 9.10 -13.93 -9.08
N PHE A 282 10.11 -14.04 -9.91
CA PHE A 282 11.18 -13.07 -10.03
C PHE A 282 11.09 -12.40 -11.40
N THR A 283 10.96 -11.08 -11.41
CA THR A 283 10.90 -10.27 -12.63
C THR A 283 12.11 -9.36 -12.68
N LEU A 284 13.01 -9.63 -13.63
CA LEU A 284 14.12 -8.74 -13.95
C LEU A 284 13.58 -7.59 -14.80
N LEU A 285 13.64 -6.39 -14.25
CA LEU A 285 13.24 -5.15 -14.90
C LEU A 285 14.32 -4.70 -15.88
N PRO A 286 13.96 -3.99 -16.97
CA PRO A 286 14.97 -3.41 -17.85
C PRO A 286 15.86 -2.44 -17.05
N PRO A 287 17.17 -2.37 -17.32
CA PRO A 287 18.04 -1.41 -16.63
C PRO A 287 17.54 0.02 -16.88
N PRO A 288 17.70 0.95 -15.91
CA PRO A 288 17.37 2.35 -16.13
C PRO A 288 18.16 2.88 -17.33
N GLU A 289 17.54 3.73 -18.15
CA GLU A 289 18.14 4.26 -19.40
C GLU A 289 19.53 4.89 -19.16
N GLU A 290 19.74 5.46 -17.97
CA GLU A 290 21.00 6.07 -17.53
C GLU A 290 22.21 5.11 -17.54
N TYR A 291 21.99 3.80 -17.41
CA TYR A 291 23.06 2.80 -17.40
C TYR A 291 23.39 2.23 -18.77
N SER A 292 22.57 2.51 -19.79
CA SER A 292 22.67 1.86 -21.11
C SER A 292 23.78 2.44 -22.01
N ALA A 293 24.40 3.57 -21.64
CA ALA A 293 25.28 4.30 -22.55
C ALA A 293 26.76 3.87 -22.54
N SER A 294 27.21 3.03 -21.59
CA SER A 294 28.66 2.85 -21.37
C SER A 294 29.18 1.41 -21.31
N GLN A 295 28.32 0.39 -21.31
CA GLN A 295 28.77 -1.00 -21.23
C GLN A 295 28.61 -1.69 -22.59
N THR A 296 29.73 -1.85 -23.29
CA THR A 296 29.81 -2.83 -24.37
C THR A 296 29.63 -4.21 -23.74
N PRO A 297 28.60 -4.99 -24.12
CA PRO A 297 28.36 -6.31 -23.55
C PRO A 297 29.60 -7.16 -23.76
N THR A 298 30.26 -7.53 -22.67
CA THR A 298 31.32 -8.55 -22.73
C THR A 298 30.64 -9.89 -22.95
N ASP A 299 31.15 -10.67 -23.91
CA ASP A 299 30.54 -11.89 -24.49
C ASP A 299 30.33 -13.07 -23.51
N HIS A 300 30.46 -12.83 -22.19
CA HIS A 300 30.45 -13.85 -21.14
C HIS A 300 29.55 -13.53 -19.94
N GLU A 301 28.68 -12.52 -20.02
CA GLU A 301 27.66 -12.34 -18.97
C GLU A 301 26.65 -13.50 -19.02
N LEU A 302 26.84 -14.45 -18.11
CA LEU A 302 25.86 -15.49 -17.79
C LEU A 302 24.50 -14.81 -17.52
N ASP A 303 23.43 -15.37 -18.07
CA ASP A 303 22.08 -14.84 -17.88
C ASP A 303 21.79 -14.72 -16.37
N PRO A 304 21.63 -13.51 -15.82
CA PRO A 304 21.48 -13.32 -14.39
C PRO A 304 20.24 -14.04 -13.82
N LEU A 305 19.21 -14.23 -14.66
CA LEU A 305 18.03 -15.01 -14.29
C LEU A 305 18.36 -16.49 -14.07
N PHE A 306 19.31 -17.05 -14.81
CA PHE A 306 19.73 -18.44 -14.63
C PHE A 306 20.39 -18.64 -13.26
N ALA A 307 21.26 -17.71 -12.85
CA ALA A 307 21.92 -17.76 -11.54
C ALA A 307 20.90 -17.64 -10.40
N VAL A 308 19.96 -16.68 -10.49
CA VAL A 308 18.87 -16.55 -9.50
C VAL A 308 18.05 -17.81 -9.43
N ARG A 309 17.64 -18.34 -10.57
CA ARG A 309 16.83 -19.55 -10.65
C ARG A 309 17.52 -20.71 -9.96
N GLN A 310 18.79 -20.96 -10.29
CA GLN A 310 19.55 -22.05 -9.70
C GLN A 310 19.63 -21.91 -8.18
N GLN A 311 19.89 -20.70 -7.68
CA GLN A 311 20.03 -20.47 -6.25
C GLN A 311 18.69 -20.58 -5.50
N VAL A 312 17.62 -19.97 -6.03
CA VAL A 312 16.29 -20.00 -5.43
C VAL A 312 15.74 -21.42 -5.41
N GLU A 313 15.82 -22.16 -6.52
CA GLU A 313 15.34 -23.55 -6.59
C GLU A 313 16.19 -24.52 -5.75
N ALA A 314 17.49 -24.25 -5.57
CA ALA A 314 18.33 -25.02 -4.65
C ALA A 314 18.00 -24.74 -3.17
N PHE A 315 17.58 -23.51 -2.87
CA PHE A 315 17.35 -23.06 -1.50
C PHE A 315 15.91 -23.27 -1.02
N ILE A 316 14.91 -23.18 -1.89
CA ILE A 316 13.50 -23.35 -1.52
C ILE A 316 13.01 -24.76 -1.84
N VAL A 317 12.52 -25.47 -0.82
CA VAL A 317 11.77 -26.71 -0.98
C VAL A 317 10.28 -26.40 -0.86
N ALA A 318 9.61 -26.26 -2.01
CA ALA A 318 8.17 -25.96 -2.09
C ALA A 318 7.48 -26.81 -3.19
N PRO A 319 6.95 -28.00 -2.86
CA PRO A 319 6.49 -28.98 -3.86
C PRO A 319 5.26 -28.54 -4.66
N LEU A 320 4.52 -27.55 -4.16
CA LEU A 320 3.32 -27.02 -4.82
C LEU A 320 3.58 -25.66 -5.51
N CYS A 321 4.82 -25.18 -5.48
CA CYS A 321 5.15 -23.85 -5.97
C CYS A 321 5.33 -23.85 -7.49
N THR A 322 4.67 -22.89 -8.14
CA THR A 322 5.03 -22.48 -9.50
C THR A 322 6.09 -21.39 -9.43
N PHE A 323 7.27 -21.68 -9.97
CA PHE A 323 8.35 -20.71 -10.12
C PHE A 323 8.28 -20.04 -11.49
N LYS A 324 8.32 -18.70 -11.53
CA LYS A 324 8.41 -17.90 -12.75
C LYS A 324 9.61 -16.96 -12.67
N TYR A 325 10.43 -16.96 -13.72
CA TYR A 325 11.56 -16.06 -13.89
C TYR A 325 11.36 -15.32 -15.21
N ILE A 326 11.09 -14.02 -15.14
CA ILE A 326 10.61 -13.22 -16.27
C ILE A 326 11.59 -12.07 -16.48
N ARG A 327 11.97 -11.83 -17.74
CA ARG A 327 12.60 -10.56 -18.13
C ARG A 327 11.49 -9.65 -18.65
N SER A 328 11.20 -8.57 -17.94
CA SER A 328 10.15 -7.64 -18.33
C SER A 328 10.61 -6.80 -19.52
N THR A 329 9.72 -6.63 -20.50
CA THR A 329 9.83 -5.59 -21.54
C THR A 329 8.95 -4.39 -21.23
N LYS A 330 8.20 -4.43 -20.12
CA LYS A 330 7.33 -3.35 -19.67
C LYS A 330 8.14 -2.34 -18.87
N SER A 331 7.59 -1.13 -18.72
CA SER A 331 8.11 -0.17 -17.75
C SER A 331 8.11 -0.77 -16.34
N PRO A 332 9.01 -0.33 -15.45
CA PRO A 332 8.98 -0.73 -14.04
C PRO A 332 7.60 -0.52 -13.38
N GLU A 333 6.96 0.61 -13.69
CA GLU A 333 5.65 0.98 -13.15
C GLU A 333 4.54 0.02 -13.62
N ASP A 334 4.52 -0.33 -14.91
CA ASP A 334 3.55 -1.28 -15.46
C ASP A 334 3.76 -2.68 -14.88
N ALA A 335 5.01 -3.13 -14.74
CA ALA A 335 5.34 -4.42 -14.15
C ALA A 335 4.92 -4.49 -12.67
N LEU A 336 5.10 -3.40 -11.93
CA LEU A 336 4.60 -3.27 -10.57
C LEU A 336 3.08 -3.28 -10.52
N ALA A 337 2.41 -2.56 -11.43
CA ALA A 337 0.96 -2.53 -11.52
C ALA A 337 0.39 -3.94 -11.77
N ASP A 338 0.98 -4.72 -12.67
CA ASP A 338 0.61 -6.11 -12.91
C ASP A 338 0.79 -6.97 -11.65
N ALA A 339 1.95 -6.87 -11.00
CA ALA A 339 2.24 -7.65 -9.79
C ALA A 339 1.29 -7.30 -8.63
N ARG A 340 0.91 -6.02 -8.52
CA ARG A 340 -0.11 -5.55 -7.57
C ARG A 340 -1.49 -6.11 -7.92
N ALA A 341 -1.89 -6.04 -9.19
CA ALA A 341 -3.17 -6.56 -9.65
C ALA A 341 -3.29 -8.06 -9.38
N ASP A 342 -2.25 -8.84 -9.69
CA ASP A 342 -2.18 -10.27 -9.38
C ASP A 342 -2.35 -10.51 -7.86
N ALA A 343 -1.61 -9.77 -7.03
CA ALA A 343 -1.69 -9.90 -5.58
C ALA A 343 -3.07 -9.51 -5.01
N MET A 344 -3.74 -8.52 -5.61
CA MET A 344 -5.06 -8.01 -5.19
C MET A 344 -6.21 -8.91 -5.65
N ALA A 345 -6.16 -9.42 -6.88
CA ALA A 345 -7.20 -10.30 -7.45
C ALA A 345 -7.40 -11.55 -6.59
N ASP A 346 -6.32 -12.05 -6.01
CA ASP A 346 -6.34 -13.19 -5.11
C ASP A 346 -6.99 -12.94 -3.75
N LEU A 347 -7.08 -11.67 -3.35
CA LEU A 347 -7.76 -11.22 -2.14
C LEU A 347 -9.22 -10.87 -2.40
N GLY A 348 -9.68 -11.00 -3.65
CA GLY A 348 -10.99 -10.53 -4.07
C GLY A 348 -11.13 -9.01 -3.92
N LEU A 349 -10.02 -8.29 -4.05
CA LEU A 349 -9.98 -6.83 -4.03
C LEU A 349 -9.93 -6.32 -5.48
N ASP A 350 -11.08 -5.88 -5.98
CA ASP A 350 -11.15 -5.06 -7.19
C ASP A 350 -10.87 -3.60 -6.78
N LEU A 351 -9.69 -3.06 -7.14
CA LEU A 351 -9.22 -1.72 -6.74
C LEU A 351 -9.54 -0.61 -7.74
#